data_AF-A0A845RP42-F1
#
_entry.id   AF-A0A845RP42-F1
#
_cell.length_a   1.000
_cell.length_b   1.000
_cell.length_c   1.000
_cell.angle_alpha   90.00
_cell.angle_beta   90.00
_cell.angle_gamma   90.00
#
_symmetry.space_group_name_H-M   'P 1'
#
loop_
_entity.id
_entity.type
_entity.pdbx_description
1 polymer ?
#
loop_
_entity_poly.entity_id
_entity_poly.type
_entity_poly.pdbx_seq_one_letter_code
_entity_poly.pdbx_strand_id
1 'polypeptide(L)'
;MPNDFDKKRRVSDYMGGSGSGNWYRFDSKTVAEHCCSIDVRQLSRKGYLVQGLRYSWKWNNGSNIVIETKPGAIELFYSISRNEKPLEDVHIAVPLSWSSCNYGQKRPWFICPGKSCGRRVAKLYLAGKYFLCRHCHNLTYSSQRQAKAFRLLDKAQKICRRLGANNCNDLFGTPKPKGMHWRTYERLVEEAQEVELESLHAISQKLNIIHDSISQIDGEVNYGSTTPQRR
;
A
#
# COMPACT_ATOMS: atom_id res chain seq x y z
N MET A 1 26.08 -55.05 20.74
CA MET A 1 25.57 -53.96 21.60
C MET A 1 26.65 -52.90 21.73
N PRO A 2 26.32 -51.61 21.90
CA PRO A 2 25.26 -50.89 21.19
C PRO A 2 25.69 -49.46 20.76
N ASN A 3 24.74 -48.69 20.21
CA ASN A 3 24.76 -47.24 19.88
C ASN A 3 25.60 -46.85 18.63
N ASP A 4 25.06 -46.33 17.53
CA ASP A 4 23.88 -45.47 17.22
C ASP A 4 24.14 -43.96 17.35
N PHE A 5 23.52 -43.20 16.44
CA PHE A 5 23.67 -41.77 16.12
C PHE A 5 25.03 -41.36 15.48
N ASP A 6 25.10 -40.60 14.39
CA ASP A 6 24.07 -39.71 13.82
C ASP A 6 24.05 -39.65 12.27
N LYS A 7 22.87 -39.38 11.71
CA LYS A 7 22.62 -39.29 10.26
C LYS A 7 23.07 -37.93 9.72
N LYS A 8 24.12 -37.90 8.89
CA LYS A 8 24.37 -36.76 7.99
C LYS A 8 23.30 -36.69 6.89
N ARG A 9 22.10 -36.20 7.27
CA ARG A 9 21.08 -35.73 6.32
C ARG A 9 21.70 -34.64 5.47
N ARG A 10 21.53 -34.74 4.14
CA ARG A 10 21.75 -33.63 3.23
C ARG A 10 20.87 -32.48 3.68
N VAL A 11 21.46 -31.33 4.01
CA VAL A 11 20.67 -30.10 4.19
C VAL A 11 20.15 -29.74 2.82
N SER A 12 18.84 -29.90 2.65
CA SER A 12 18.10 -29.55 1.44
C SER A 12 18.20 -28.05 1.17
N ASP A 13 18.44 -27.70 -0.09
CA ASP A 13 18.26 -26.34 -0.58
C ASP A 13 16.82 -25.87 -0.32
N TYR A 14 16.61 -25.07 0.72
CA TYR A 14 15.32 -24.43 1.00
C TYR A 14 15.11 -23.22 0.07
N MET A 15 14.97 -23.51 -1.22
CA MET A 15 14.43 -22.59 -2.22
C MET A 15 12.92 -22.46 -2.02
N GLY A 16 12.51 -21.49 -1.21
CA GLY A 16 11.10 -21.17 -0.98
C GLY A 16 10.92 -20.16 0.18
N GLY A 17 10.05 -19.16 0.11
CA GLY A 17 8.99 -18.98 -0.89
C GLY A 17 8.58 -17.52 -1.13
N SER A 18 7.67 -17.36 -2.08
CA SER A 18 7.09 -16.09 -2.48
C SER A 18 6.16 -15.52 -1.39
N GLY A 19 6.68 -14.64 -0.53
CA GLY A 19 5.81 -13.97 0.46
C GLY A 19 6.50 -13.28 1.63
N SER A 20 7.14 -12.14 1.40
CA SER A 20 7.53 -11.18 2.46
C SER A 20 7.51 -9.72 2.00
N GLY A 21 6.74 -9.43 0.94
CA GLY A 21 6.63 -8.11 0.33
C GLY A 21 5.67 -7.15 1.04
N ASN A 22 5.98 -6.78 2.28
CA ASN A 22 5.61 -5.57 3.03
C ASN A 22 6.44 -5.62 4.34
N TRP A 23 6.75 -4.60 5.14
CA TRP A 23 5.99 -3.48 5.70
C TRP A 23 6.93 -2.30 6.08
N TYR A 24 6.59 -1.01 5.84
CA TYR A 24 6.90 -0.03 6.92
C TYR A 24 7.46 1.42 6.63
N ARG A 25 7.76 1.98 5.42
CA ARG A 25 8.37 3.36 5.22
C ARG A 25 7.42 4.59 5.01
N PHE A 26 7.57 5.77 5.63
CA PHE A 26 6.73 6.97 5.32
C PHE A 26 7.44 8.20 4.74
N ASP A 27 6.56 8.98 4.11
CA ASP A 27 6.58 10.38 3.64
C ASP A 27 5.26 10.57 2.83
N SER A 28 4.17 9.92 3.23
CA SER A 28 3.12 9.54 2.27
C SER A 28 2.19 10.68 1.86
N LYS A 29 2.44 11.22 0.65
CA LYS A 29 1.35 11.56 -0.28
C LYS A 29 0.28 10.48 -0.20
N THR A 30 -0.99 10.86 -0.15
CA THR A 30 -2.13 9.94 0.09
C THR A 30 -1.96 8.63 -0.66
N VAL A 31 -1.97 7.53 0.09
CA VAL A 31 -1.65 6.22 -0.45
C VAL A 31 -2.83 5.74 -1.29
N ALA A 32 -2.57 5.32 -2.53
CA ALA A 32 -3.60 4.84 -3.45
C ALA A 32 -4.43 3.65 -2.92
N GLU A 33 -3.89 2.90 -1.95
CA GLU A 33 -4.52 1.77 -1.28
C GLU A 33 -5.52 2.18 -0.17
N HIS A 34 -5.41 3.39 0.39
CA HIS A 34 -6.35 3.93 1.39
C HIS A 34 -7.52 4.70 0.76
N CYS A 35 -7.54 4.86 -0.57
CA CYS A 35 -8.63 5.54 -1.28
C CYS A 35 -9.67 4.54 -1.81
N CYS A 36 -10.95 4.88 -1.68
CA CYS A 36 -12.02 4.24 -2.47
C CYS A 36 -11.65 4.29 -3.95
N SER A 37 -11.56 3.13 -4.59
CA SER A 37 -11.10 3.01 -5.97
C SER A 37 -11.94 2.03 -6.80
N ILE A 38 -12.10 2.36 -8.08
CA ILE A 38 -12.86 1.58 -9.06
C ILE A 38 -11.85 1.01 -10.06
N ASP A 39 -11.92 -0.30 -10.35
CA ASP A 39 -11.08 -0.95 -11.36
C ASP A 39 -11.93 -1.45 -12.53
N VAL A 40 -11.71 -0.89 -13.72
CA VAL A 40 -12.49 -1.23 -14.93
C VAL A 40 -12.41 -2.73 -15.27
N ARG A 41 -11.31 -3.40 -14.88
CA ARG A 41 -11.10 -4.84 -15.12
C ARG A 41 -11.94 -5.67 -14.17
N GLN A 42 -12.20 -5.21 -12.95
CA GLN A 42 -13.12 -5.86 -12.02
C GLN A 42 -14.57 -5.69 -12.49
N LEU A 43 -14.95 -4.49 -12.94
CA LEU A 43 -16.27 -4.25 -13.55
C LEU A 43 -16.48 -5.16 -14.77
N SER A 44 -15.49 -5.25 -15.67
CA SER A 44 -15.55 -6.10 -16.85
C SER A 44 -15.69 -7.59 -16.51
N ARG A 45 -14.95 -8.08 -15.50
CA ARG A 45 -15.02 -9.49 -15.06
C ARG A 45 -16.35 -9.84 -14.40
N LYS A 46 -17.03 -8.86 -13.78
CA LYS A 46 -18.38 -9.01 -13.22
C LYS A 46 -19.51 -8.79 -14.23
N GLY A 47 -19.20 -8.54 -15.51
CA GLY A 47 -20.20 -8.25 -16.54
C GLY A 47 -20.84 -6.86 -16.44
N TYR A 48 -20.35 -5.98 -15.55
CA TYR A 48 -20.97 -4.68 -15.27
C TYR A 48 -20.74 -3.60 -16.33
N LEU A 49 -19.98 -3.91 -17.39
CA LEU A 49 -19.78 -3.04 -18.56
C LEU A 49 -20.81 -3.28 -19.68
N VAL A 50 -21.89 -4.02 -19.41
CA VAL A 50 -23.07 -4.11 -20.30
C VAL A 50 -23.90 -2.82 -20.17
N GLN A 51 -24.40 -2.32 -21.30
CA GLN A 51 -25.13 -1.06 -21.38
C GLN A 51 -26.47 -1.13 -20.63
N GLY A 52 -26.87 -0.02 -20.01
CA GLY A 52 -28.13 0.09 -19.26
C GLY A 52 -28.09 -0.49 -17.84
N LEU A 53 -26.99 -1.15 -17.43
CA LEU A 53 -26.84 -1.63 -16.05
C LEU A 53 -26.63 -0.47 -15.07
N ARG A 54 -27.47 -0.39 -14.05
CA ARG A 54 -27.32 0.48 -12.88
C ARG A 54 -27.13 -0.39 -11.63
N TYR A 55 -26.05 -0.17 -10.89
CA TYR A 55 -25.65 -1.03 -9.75
C TYR A 55 -24.90 -0.23 -8.69
N SER A 56 -24.96 -0.68 -7.43
CA SER A 56 -24.14 -0.10 -6.37
C SER A 56 -22.76 -0.77 -6.31
N TRP A 57 -21.71 0.03 -6.24
CA TRP A 57 -20.35 -0.41 -5.96
C TRP A 57 -19.98 -0.05 -4.53
N LYS A 58 -19.55 -1.03 -3.74
CA LYS A 58 -19.27 -0.88 -2.30
C LYS A 58 -17.80 -1.17 -1.98
N TRP A 59 -17.26 -0.55 -0.95
CA TRP A 59 -15.94 -0.84 -0.39
C TRP A 59 -16.07 -1.37 1.05
N ASN A 60 -14.97 -1.92 1.58
CA ASN A 60 -14.95 -2.56 2.89
C ASN A 60 -15.19 -1.58 4.06
N ASN A 61 -15.00 -0.27 3.84
CA ASN A 61 -15.27 0.80 4.82
C ASN A 61 -16.76 1.23 4.83
N GLY A 62 -17.67 0.39 4.36
CA GLY A 62 -19.11 0.68 4.27
C GLY A 62 -19.53 1.68 3.19
N SER A 63 -18.61 2.53 2.71
CA SER A 63 -18.87 3.50 1.64
C SER A 63 -19.35 2.81 0.37
N ASN A 64 -20.25 3.48 -0.35
CA ASN A 64 -20.72 3.03 -1.65
C ASN A 64 -20.90 4.20 -2.63
N ILE A 65 -20.96 3.85 -3.91
CA ILE A 65 -21.47 4.71 -4.97
C ILE A 65 -22.52 3.95 -5.78
N VAL A 66 -23.27 4.66 -6.61
CA VAL A 66 -24.05 4.06 -7.71
C VAL A 66 -23.28 4.30 -9.01
N ILE A 67 -23.20 3.26 -9.84
CA ILE A 67 -22.62 3.32 -11.18
C ILE A 67 -23.71 2.97 -12.18
N GLU A 68 -23.81 3.73 -13.26
CA GLU A 68 -24.65 3.41 -14.41
C GLU A 68 -23.81 3.30 -15.68
N THR A 69 -23.91 2.18 -16.39
CA THR A 69 -23.13 1.95 -17.61
C THR A 69 -23.90 2.46 -18.84
N LYS A 70 -23.39 3.54 -19.43
CA LYS A 70 -23.91 4.15 -20.66
C LYS A 70 -23.13 3.65 -21.89
N PRO A 71 -23.62 3.89 -23.12
CA PRO A 71 -22.82 3.65 -24.33
C PRO A 71 -21.50 4.45 -24.29
N GLY A 72 -20.37 3.77 -24.19
CA GLY A 72 -19.04 4.39 -24.22
C GLY A 72 -18.60 5.10 -22.93
N ALA A 73 -19.36 5.06 -21.84
CA ALA A 73 -18.99 5.68 -20.55
C ALA A 73 -19.62 4.94 -19.36
N ILE A 74 -19.11 5.18 -18.15
CA ILE A 74 -19.86 4.94 -16.92
C ILE A 74 -20.15 6.29 -16.24
N GLU A 75 -21.34 6.43 -15.70
CA GLU A 75 -21.71 7.55 -14.85
C GLU A 75 -21.60 7.13 -13.39
N LEU A 76 -20.95 7.96 -12.58
CA LEU A 76 -20.79 7.75 -11.15
C LEU A 76 -21.71 8.74 -10.42
N PHE A 77 -22.53 8.24 -9.49
CA PHE A 77 -23.39 9.02 -8.62
C PHE A 77 -23.03 8.71 -7.17
N TYR A 78 -22.66 9.73 -6.40
CA TYR A 78 -22.28 9.58 -5.01
C TYR A 78 -22.30 10.89 -4.25
N SER A 79 -22.51 10.80 -2.95
CA SER A 79 -22.52 11.93 -2.04
C SER A 79 -21.21 11.97 -1.25
N ILE A 80 -20.65 13.14 -1.01
CA ILE A 80 -19.41 13.31 -0.24
C ILE A 80 -19.49 14.51 0.72
N SER A 81 -19.12 14.31 1.97
CA SER A 81 -18.83 15.41 2.92
C SER A 81 -17.32 15.58 3.07
N ARG A 82 -16.88 16.83 3.28
CA ARG A 82 -15.46 17.20 3.44
C ARG A 82 -15.34 18.39 4.37
N ASN A 83 -14.43 18.31 5.36
CA ASN A 83 -14.08 19.42 6.24
C ASN A 83 -15.35 20.09 6.84
N GLU A 84 -16.21 19.28 7.46
CA GLU A 84 -17.48 19.71 8.11
C GLU A 84 -18.50 20.37 7.17
N LYS A 85 -18.26 20.37 5.85
CA LYS A 85 -19.24 20.86 4.87
C LYS A 85 -20.45 19.93 4.74
N PRO A 86 -21.63 20.48 4.42
CA PRO A 86 -22.80 19.67 4.10
C PRO A 86 -22.49 18.65 3.00
N LEU A 87 -23.23 17.55 3.04
CA LEU A 87 -23.13 16.48 2.07
C LEU A 87 -23.40 17.02 0.65
N GLU A 88 -22.44 16.87 -0.26
CA GLU A 88 -22.57 17.30 -1.65
C GLU A 88 -22.76 16.10 -2.56
N ASP A 89 -23.84 16.10 -3.34
CA ASP A 89 -24.08 15.12 -4.40
C ASP A 89 -23.21 15.41 -5.63
N VAL A 90 -22.53 14.37 -6.11
CA VAL A 90 -21.61 14.42 -7.25
C VAL A 90 -22.06 13.43 -8.31
N HIS A 91 -22.31 13.94 -9.52
CA HIS A 91 -22.49 13.17 -10.74
C HIS A 91 -21.32 13.44 -11.68
N ILE A 92 -20.70 12.39 -12.22
CA ILE A 92 -19.59 12.51 -13.16
C ILE A 92 -19.57 11.36 -14.17
N ALA A 93 -19.49 11.71 -15.46
CA ALA A 93 -19.25 10.77 -16.54
C ALA A 93 -17.76 10.44 -16.69
N VAL A 94 -17.43 9.15 -16.77
CA VAL A 94 -16.10 8.60 -17.00
C VAL A 94 -16.13 7.85 -18.33
N PRO A 95 -15.52 8.38 -19.40
CA PRO A 95 -15.52 7.69 -20.69
C PRO A 95 -14.74 6.36 -20.62
N LEU A 96 -15.18 5.40 -21.41
CA LEU A 96 -14.53 4.10 -21.60
C LEU A 96 -13.80 4.08 -22.94
N SER A 97 -12.66 3.41 -22.98
CA SER A 97 -11.99 3.04 -24.23
C SER A 97 -11.55 1.58 -24.19
N TRP A 98 -11.42 0.98 -25.37
CA TRP A 98 -11.09 -0.44 -25.51
C TRP A 98 -9.86 -0.61 -26.38
N SER A 99 -8.95 -1.49 -25.99
CA SER A 99 -7.85 -1.97 -26.83
C SER A 99 -8.16 -3.38 -27.33
N SER A 100 -7.82 -3.69 -28.57
CA SER A 100 -7.77 -5.07 -29.06
C SER A 100 -6.67 -5.85 -28.31
N CYS A 101 -6.90 -7.15 -28.13
CA CYS A 101 -5.88 -8.10 -27.69
C CYS A 101 -5.73 -9.20 -28.74
N ASN A 102 -4.54 -9.80 -28.83
CA ASN A 102 -4.19 -10.79 -29.84
C ASN A 102 -5.11 -12.03 -29.87
N TYR A 103 -5.80 -12.32 -28.76
CA TYR A 103 -6.72 -13.45 -28.60
C TYR A 103 -8.20 -13.04 -28.67
N GLY A 104 -8.55 -12.05 -29.50
CA GLY A 104 -9.93 -11.62 -29.76
C GLY A 104 -10.63 -10.86 -28.62
N GLN A 105 -10.12 -10.93 -27.39
CA GLN A 105 -10.64 -10.18 -26.25
C GLN A 105 -10.41 -8.68 -26.39
N LYS A 106 -11.34 -7.87 -25.89
CA LYS A 106 -11.18 -6.41 -25.78
C LYS A 106 -10.79 -6.06 -24.34
N ARG A 107 -9.75 -5.25 -24.16
CA ARG A 107 -9.30 -4.76 -22.84
C ARG A 107 -9.89 -3.37 -22.56
N PRO A 108 -10.74 -3.21 -21.54
CA PRO A 108 -11.32 -1.91 -21.22
C PRO A 108 -10.36 -1.04 -20.40
N TRP A 109 -10.55 0.26 -20.54
CA TRP A 109 -9.82 1.34 -19.87
C TRP A 109 -10.79 2.48 -19.54
N PHE A 110 -10.63 3.09 -18.38
CA PHE A 110 -11.20 4.42 -18.14
C PHE A 110 -10.36 5.49 -18.84
N ILE A 111 -10.99 6.52 -19.37
CA ILE A 111 -10.35 7.79 -19.71
C ILE A 111 -10.48 8.69 -18.47
N CYS A 112 -9.36 9.13 -17.91
CA CYS A 112 -9.37 9.96 -16.70
C CYS A 112 -10.05 11.33 -16.97
N PRO A 113 -11.14 11.68 -16.27
CA PRO A 113 -11.91 12.92 -16.51
C PRO A 113 -11.25 14.18 -15.91
N GLY A 114 -10.09 14.04 -15.27
CA GLY A 114 -9.35 15.18 -14.72
C GLY A 114 -8.96 16.18 -15.81
N LYS A 115 -9.03 17.47 -15.48
CA LYS A 115 -8.67 18.60 -16.37
C LYS A 115 -7.34 18.31 -17.08
N SER A 116 -7.34 18.42 -18.41
CA SER A 116 -6.23 18.12 -19.33
C SER A 116 -5.50 16.78 -19.13
N CYS A 117 -6.13 15.78 -18.50
CA CYS A 117 -5.50 14.48 -18.27
C CYS A 117 -5.67 13.50 -19.44
N GLY A 118 -6.90 13.10 -19.77
CA GLY A 118 -7.22 12.21 -20.90
C GLY A 118 -6.57 10.81 -20.88
N ARG A 119 -5.82 10.45 -19.84
CA ARG A 119 -5.03 9.20 -19.79
C ARG A 119 -5.93 7.98 -19.71
N ARG A 120 -5.62 6.96 -20.51
CA ARG A 120 -6.18 5.60 -20.36
C ARG A 120 -5.63 4.95 -19.10
N VAL A 121 -6.50 4.59 -18.16
CA VAL A 121 -6.13 4.02 -16.86
C VAL A 121 -7.06 2.88 -16.47
N ALA A 122 -6.53 1.88 -15.76
CA ALA A 122 -7.35 0.77 -15.27
C ALA A 122 -8.08 1.09 -13.96
N LYS A 123 -7.55 2.04 -13.16
CA LYS A 123 -8.10 2.45 -11.86
C LYS A 123 -8.29 3.95 -11.76
N LEU A 124 -9.42 4.35 -11.15
CA LEU A 124 -9.68 5.70 -10.65
C LEU A 124 -9.82 5.65 -9.13
N TYR A 125 -9.48 6.76 -8.47
CA TYR A 125 -9.39 6.89 -7.02
C TYR A 125 -10.16 8.13 -6.57
N LEU A 126 -10.94 8.01 -5.51
CA LEU A 126 -11.55 9.14 -4.82
C LEU A 126 -10.55 9.69 -3.79
N ALA A 127 -9.78 10.69 -4.21
CA ALA A 127 -8.86 11.44 -3.36
C ALA A 127 -9.08 12.95 -3.55
N GLY A 128 -10.33 13.37 -3.33
CA GLY A 128 -10.81 14.72 -3.60
C GLY A 128 -12.33 14.72 -3.63
N LYS A 129 -12.92 15.64 -4.40
CA LYS A 129 -14.32 15.59 -4.79
C LYS A 129 -14.60 14.55 -5.88
N TYR A 130 -13.61 14.26 -6.74
CA TYR A 130 -13.79 13.47 -7.96
C TYR A 130 -12.94 12.20 -8.01
N PHE A 131 -13.46 11.16 -8.68
CA PHE A 131 -12.71 9.96 -9.07
C PHE A 131 -11.75 10.26 -10.21
N LEU A 132 -10.46 10.47 -9.90
CA LEU A 132 -9.41 10.76 -10.91
C LEU A 132 -8.32 9.69 -10.87
N CYS A 133 -7.43 9.70 -11.86
CA CYS A 133 -6.28 8.80 -11.86
C CYS A 133 -5.23 9.22 -10.81
N ARG A 134 -4.38 8.27 -10.43
CA ARG A 134 -3.26 8.49 -9.48
C ARG A 134 -2.38 9.71 -9.80
N HIS A 135 -2.25 10.08 -11.09
CA HIS A 135 -1.40 11.18 -11.52
C HIS A 135 -2.06 12.54 -11.27
N CYS A 136 -3.37 12.66 -11.47
CA CYS A 136 -4.12 13.88 -11.14
C CYS A 136 -4.13 14.14 -9.63
N HIS A 137 -4.28 13.07 -8.84
CA HIS A 137 -4.32 13.11 -7.38
C HIS A 137 -2.91 12.99 -6.74
N ASN A 138 -1.83 12.96 -7.54
CA ASN A 138 -0.44 12.84 -7.09
C ASN A 138 -0.19 11.68 -6.09
N LEU A 139 -0.97 10.59 -6.19
CA LEU A 139 -0.97 9.48 -5.22
C LEU A 139 0.29 8.62 -5.38
N THR A 140 0.82 8.14 -4.26
CA THR A 140 1.87 7.11 -4.23
C THR A 140 1.33 5.77 -3.78
N TYR A 141 2.03 4.68 -4.12
CA TYR A 141 1.75 3.36 -3.57
C TYR A 141 2.44 3.18 -2.22
N SER A 142 1.84 2.39 -1.33
CA SER A 142 2.48 2.10 -0.06
C SER A 142 3.78 1.36 -0.32
N SER A 143 3.83 0.40 -1.26
CA SER A 143 5.04 -0.35 -1.62
C SER A 143 6.23 0.51 -2.10
N GLN A 144 5.96 1.56 -2.90
CA GLN A 144 6.98 2.56 -3.28
C GLN A 144 7.49 3.37 -2.08
N ARG A 145 6.65 3.51 -1.05
CA ARG A 145 7.06 3.93 0.30
C ARG A 145 7.06 2.74 1.25
N GLN A 146 7.76 1.66 0.91
CA GLN A 146 8.22 0.65 1.87
C GLN A 146 9.68 0.28 1.57
N ALA A 147 10.00 0.04 0.31
CA ALA A 147 11.36 -0.32 -0.13
C ALA A 147 12.42 0.82 -0.07
N LYS A 148 12.28 1.86 0.77
CA LYS A 148 13.41 2.76 1.15
C LYS A 148 13.91 2.41 2.54
N ALA A 149 13.03 2.36 3.54
CA ALA A 149 13.39 1.87 4.87
C ALA A 149 14.05 0.48 4.76
N PHE A 150 13.45 -0.46 4.03
CA PHE A 150 14.09 -1.75 3.78
C PHE A 150 15.40 -1.71 3.00
N ARG A 151 15.60 -0.77 2.07
CA ARG A 151 16.89 -0.62 1.36
C ARG A 151 17.96 0.03 2.24
N LEU A 152 17.56 0.93 3.15
CA LEU A 152 18.44 1.50 4.18
C LEU A 152 18.81 0.42 5.19
N LEU A 153 17.85 -0.34 5.71
CA LEU A 153 18.10 -1.47 6.60
C LEU A 153 19.01 -2.52 5.97
N ASP A 154 18.79 -2.91 4.70
CA ASP A 154 19.69 -3.80 3.98
C ASP A 154 21.08 -3.17 3.72
N LYS A 155 21.16 -1.84 3.51
CA LYS A 155 22.45 -1.13 3.44
C LYS A 155 23.20 -1.20 4.79
N ALA A 156 22.54 -0.88 5.90
CA ALA A 156 23.12 -0.97 7.25
C ALA A 156 23.59 -2.40 7.54
N GLN A 157 22.74 -3.41 7.31
CA GLN A 157 23.11 -4.82 7.48
C GLN A 157 24.27 -5.25 6.58
N LYS A 158 24.40 -4.73 5.35
CA LYS A 158 25.58 -4.99 4.50
C LYS A 158 26.86 -4.41 5.09
N ILE A 159 26.79 -3.25 5.74
CA ILE A 159 27.92 -2.65 6.45
C ILE A 159 28.25 -3.49 7.69
N CYS A 160 27.26 -3.88 8.50
CA CYS A 160 27.47 -4.76 9.66
C CYS A 160 28.11 -6.10 9.27
N ARG A 161 27.63 -6.74 8.19
CA ARG A 161 28.21 -7.99 7.67
C ARG A 161 29.66 -7.82 7.21
N ARG A 162 30.02 -6.65 6.69
CA ARG A 162 31.42 -6.29 6.37
C ARG A 162 32.29 -6.08 7.62
N LEU A 163 31.68 -5.73 8.75
CA LEU A 163 32.33 -5.60 10.06
C LEU A 163 32.36 -6.90 10.87
N GLY A 164 31.70 -7.97 10.38
CA GLY A 164 31.62 -9.29 11.05
C GLY A 164 30.35 -9.54 11.86
N ALA A 165 29.40 -8.60 11.85
CA ALA A 165 28.16 -8.62 12.62
C ALA A 165 26.93 -8.90 11.73
N ASN A 166 25.87 -9.53 12.23
CA ASN A 166 24.67 -9.80 11.40
C ASN A 166 23.80 -8.55 11.20
N ASN A 167 23.79 -7.68 12.21
CA ASN A 167 23.01 -6.44 12.32
C ASN A 167 23.79 -5.42 13.19
N CYS A 168 23.24 -4.22 13.43
CA CYS A 168 23.93 -3.18 14.21
C CYS A 168 24.03 -3.47 15.71
N ASN A 169 23.05 -4.14 16.33
CA ASN A 169 23.10 -4.49 17.76
C ASN A 169 24.26 -5.46 18.05
N ASP A 170 24.54 -6.38 17.12
CA ASP A 170 25.64 -7.34 17.23
C ASP A 170 27.03 -6.65 17.23
N LEU A 171 27.16 -5.39 16.76
CA LEU A 171 28.44 -4.69 16.66
C LEU A 171 29.12 -4.48 18.02
N PHE A 172 28.36 -4.30 19.10
CA PHE A 172 28.91 -4.11 20.45
C PHE A 172 29.69 -5.33 20.96
N GLY A 173 29.40 -6.54 20.46
CA GLY A 173 30.12 -7.77 20.79
C GLY A 173 31.12 -8.24 19.73
N THR A 174 31.21 -7.55 18.59
CA THR A 174 31.98 -8.02 17.43
C THR A 174 33.39 -7.39 17.40
N PRO A 175 34.49 -8.17 17.45
CA PRO A 175 35.84 -7.62 17.36
C PRO A 175 36.14 -7.10 15.95
N LYS A 176 36.88 -5.98 15.85
CA LYS A 176 37.27 -5.37 14.58
C LYS A 176 37.92 -6.39 13.61
N PRO A 177 37.50 -6.44 12.33
CA PRO A 177 38.12 -7.29 11.32
C PRO A 177 39.64 -7.12 11.20
N LYS A 178 40.37 -8.25 11.13
CA LYS A 178 41.82 -8.28 10.97
C LYS A 178 42.24 -7.55 9.68
N GLY A 179 43.22 -6.65 9.79
CA GLY A 179 43.68 -5.82 8.67
C GLY A 179 42.90 -4.53 8.43
N MET A 180 41.78 -4.27 9.14
CA MET A 180 41.06 -3.01 9.03
C MET A 180 41.69 -1.92 9.93
N HIS A 181 41.95 -0.74 9.37
CA HIS A 181 42.41 0.42 10.13
C HIS A 181 41.30 0.96 11.05
N TRP A 182 41.63 1.41 12.27
CA TRP A 182 40.64 1.85 13.27
C TRP A 182 39.71 2.98 12.74
N ARG A 183 40.27 4.04 12.14
CA ARG A 183 39.47 5.10 11.48
C ARG A 183 38.52 4.60 10.38
N THR A 184 38.82 3.46 9.74
CA THR A 184 37.92 2.86 8.74
C THR A 184 36.83 2.03 9.40
N TYR A 185 37.13 1.36 10.51
CA TYR A 185 36.16 0.64 11.32
C TYR A 185 35.15 1.60 11.95
N GLU A 186 35.62 2.62 12.66
CA GLU A 186 34.81 3.65 13.34
C GLU A 186 33.81 4.31 12.38
N ARG A 187 34.30 4.83 11.25
CA ARG A 187 33.46 5.43 10.19
C ARG A 187 32.40 4.48 9.62
N LEU A 188 32.69 3.18 9.52
CA LEU A 188 31.73 2.19 9.03
C LEU A 188 30.69 1.82 10.10
N VAL A 189 31.06 1.81 11.37
CA VAL A 189 30.11 1.67 12.49
C VAL A 189 29.15 2.87 12.52
N GLU A 190 29.70 4.08 12.40
CA GLU A 190 28.93 5.33 12.33
C GLU A 190 27.97 5.33 11.12
N GLU A 191 28.45 5.02 9.90
CA GLU A 191 27.60 4.93 8.70
C GLU A 191 26.49 3.85 8.84
N ALA A 192 26.77 2.73 9.51
CA ALA A 192 25.77 1.70 9.76
C ALA A 192 24.67 2.18 10.71
N GLN A 193 25.07 2.83 11.82
CA GLN A 193 24.16 3.37 12.83
C GLN A 193 23.30 4.52 12.29
N GLU A 194 23.88 5.46 11.52
CA GLU A 194 23.13 6.54 10.88
C GLU A 194 22.07 6.03 9.90
N VAL A 195 22.45 5.06 9.05
CA VAL A 195 21.53 4.48 8.04
C VAL A 195 20.43 3.65 8.69
N GLU A 196 20.74 2.93 9.76
CA GLU A 196 19.73 2.21 10.55
C GLU A 196 18.79 3.18 11.26
N LEU A 197 19.32 4.26 11.85
CA LEU A 197 18.52 5.30 12.48
C LEU A 197 17.60 6.01 11.47
N GLU A 198 18.08 6.30 10.25
CA GLU A 198 17.23 6.84 9.17
C GLU A 198 16.11 5.85 8.79
N SER A 199 16.43 4.55 8.74
CA SER A 199 15.44 3.49 8.51
C SER A 199 14.41 3.42 9.64
N LEU A 200 14.84 3.38 10.89
CA LEU A 200 13.99 3.32 12.08
C LEU A 200 13.11 4.56 12.21
N HIS A 201 13.64 5.75 11.93
CA HIS A 201 12.86 6.99 11.90
C HIS A 201 11.80 6.94 10.79
N ALA A 202 12.15 6.46 9.60
CA ALA A 202 11.22 6.28 8.49
C ALA A 202 10.15 5.19 8.73
N ILE A 203 10.38 4.28 9.69
CA ILE A 203 9.42 3.28 10.19
C ILE A 203 8.58 3.83 11.36
N SER A 204 9.18 4.59 12.28
CA SER A 204 8.51 5.19 13.45
C SER A 204 7.48 6.24 13.02
N GLN A 205 7.85 7.15 12.11
CA GLN A 205 6.89 8.02 11.41
C GLN A 205 5.73 7.22 10.81
N LYS A 206 5.98 5.96 10.41
CA LYS A 206 4.97 5.08 9.83
C LYS A 206 4.04 4.40 10.83
N LEU A 207 4.51 4.08 12.02
CA LEU A 207 3.64 3.58 13.07
C LEU A 207 2.71 4.69 13.59
N ASN A 208 3.21 5.92 13.74
CA ASN A 208 2.40 7.05 14.21
C ASN A 208 1.21 7.36 13.29
N ILE A 209 1.42 7.51 11.98
CA ILE A 209 0.31 7.79 11.05
C ILE A 209 -0.65 6.57 10.90
N ILE A 210 -0.23 5.33 11.17
CA ILE A 210 -1.20 4.22 11.37
C ILE A 210 -2.01 4.47 12.63
N HIS A 211 -1.34 4.74 13.75
CA HIS A 211 -1.97 4.94 15.05
C HIS A 211 -3.01 6.06 14.98
N ASP A 212 -2.67 7.21 14.38
CA ASP A 212 -3.61 8.31 14.12
C ASP A 212 -4.81 7.88 13.27
N SER A 213 -4.59 6.99 12.30
CA SER A 213 -5.66 6.42 11.44
C SER A 213 -6.53 5.39 12.16
N ILE A 214 -6.00 4.68 13.16
CA ILE A 214 -6.73 3.69 13.99
C ILE A 214 -7.50 4.42 15.10
N SER A 215 -6.90 5.40 15.77
CA SER A 215 -7.55 6.22 16.78
C SER A 215 -8.74 7.03 16.23
N GLN A 216 -8.73 7.34 14.92
CA GLN A 216 -9.90 7.91 14.22
C GLN A 216 -11.02 6.89 13.93
N ILE A 217 -10.73 5.58 13.95
CA ILE A 217 -11.72 4.49 13.79
C ILE A 217 -12.30 4.11 15.16
N ASP A 218 -11.46 4.00 16.19
CA ASP A 218 -11.90 3.61 17.54
C ASP A 218 -12.75 4.70 18.23
N GLY A 219 -12.70 5.95 17.75
CA GLY A 219 -13.57 7.04 18.19
C GLY A 219 -15.06 6.89 17.84
N GLU A 220 -15.43 5.97 16.94
CA GLU A 220 -16.83 5.72 16.56
C GLU A 220 -17.48 4.52 17.29
N VAL A 221 -16.72 3.73 18.07
CA VAL A 221 -17.25 2.58 18.83
C VAL A 221 -17.76 3.03 20.20
N ASN A 222 -18.82 3.84 20.18
CA ASN A 222 -19.51 4.24 21.40
C ASN A 222 -20.38 3.06 21.89
N TYR A 223 -19.93 2.35 22.93
CA TYR A 223 -20.70 1.27 23.57
C TYR A 223 -21.94 1.85 24.27
N GLY A 224 -23.02 2.00 23.51
CA GLY A 224 -24.34 2.40 24.01
C GLY A 224 -24.93 1.34 24.94
N SER A 225 -24.59 1.43 26.22
CA SER A 225 -25.14 0.62 27.30
C SER A 225 -26.58 1.03 27.60
N THR A 226 -27.51 0.58 26.76
CA THR A 226 -28.95 0.78 26.96
C THR A 226 -29.45 -0.15 28.06
N THR A 227 -29.34 0.28 29.32
CA THR A 227 -29.95 -0.39 30.47
C THR A 227 -31.48 -0.33 30.37
N PRO A 228 -32.20 -1.45 30.29
CA PRO A 228 -33.66 -1.42 30.21
C PRO A 228 -34.27 -1.10 31.58
N GLN A 229 -34.86 0.09 31.71
CA GLN A 229 -35.71 0.39 32.87
C GLN A 229 -36.92 -0.56 32.88
N ARG A 230 -37.09 -1.32 33.96
CA ARG A 230 -38.35 -1.99 34.29
C ARG A 230 -39.26 -1.03 35.05
N ARG A 231 -40.56 -1.15 34.78
CA ARG A 231 -41.64 -0.63 35.63
C ARG A 231 -41.77 -1.48 36.89
#